data_AF-A0A4S3PW24-F1
#
_entry.id   AF-A0A4S3PW24-F1
#
_cell.length_a   1.000
_cell.length_b   1.000
_cell.length_c   1.000
_cell.angle_alpha   90.00
_cell.angle_beta   90.00
_cell.angle_gamma   90.00
#
_symmetry.space_group_name_H-M   'P 1'
#
loop_
_entity.id
_entity.type
_entity.pdbx_description
1 polymer ?
#
loop_
_entity_poly.entity_id
_entity_poly.type
_entity_poly.pdbx_seq_one_letter_code
_entity_poly.pdbx_strand_id
1 'polypeptide(L)' 'MNHEKDYDRDHDREDALTDIALKEILETAYTAETELMRRYLITSERISDDHELKERLANFAEGNAKRTKQLQNEIEKLH' A
#
# COMPACT_ATOMS: atom_id res chain seq x y z
N MET A 1 11.63 13.27 -51.02
CA MET A 1 11.65 14.03 -49.75
C MET A 1 11.18 13.06 -48.68
N ASN A 2 12.11 12.58 -47.83
CA ASN A 2 11.83 11.55 -46.82
C ASN A 2 10.82 12.05 -45.79
N HIS A 3 9.74 11.29 -45.63
CA HIS A 3 8.87 11.33 -44.45
C HIS A 3 9.52 10.50 -43.34
N GLU A 4 10.62 11.00 -42.81
CA GLU A 4 11.21 10.54 -41.56
C GLU A 4 11.42 11.80 -40.73
N LYS A 5 10.34 12.24 -40.10
CA LYS A 5 10.46 12.96 -38.84
C LYS A 5 9.85 12.04 -37.82
N ASP A 6 10.75 11.23 -37.29
CA ASP A 6 10.57 10.38 -36.14
C ASP A 6 9.78 11.14 -35.09
N TYR A 7 8.80 10.41 -34.56
CA TYR A 7 8.11 10.78 -33.34
C TYR A 7 9.12 10.68 -32.19
N ASP A 8 10.05 11.64 -32.11
CA ASP A 8 10.70 12.01 -30.85
C ASP A 8 9.64 12.78 -30.05
N ARG A 9 8.60 12.02 -29.75
CA ARG A 9 7.59 12.29 -28.75
C ARG A 9 8.25 11.90 -27.44
N ASP A 10 9.32 12.62 -27.11
CA ASP A 10 9.86 12.74 -25.77
C ASP A 10 8.78 13.49 -24.99
N HIS A 11 7.68 12.78 -24.73
CA HIS A 11 6.87 13.01 -23.57
C HIS A 11 7.81 12.75 -22.40
N ASP A 12 8.54 13.79 -22.00
CA ASP A 12 8.76 14.08 -20.60
C ASP A 12 7.40 13.95 -19.92
N ARG A 13 7.07 12.71 -19.52
CA ARG A 13 6.03 12.47 -18.52
C ARG A 13 6.67 12.91 -17.23
N GLU A 14 6.67 14.22 -16.98
CA GLU A 14 6.95 14.77 -15.65
C GLU A 14 5.98 14.16 -14.60
N ASP A 15 4.87 13.56 -15.04
CA ASP A 15 3.90 12.79 -14.24
C ASP A 15 4.22 11.29 -14.06
N ALA A 16 5.33 10.77 -14.59
CA ALA A 16 5.67 9.35 -14.42
C ALA A 16 6.26 9.11 -13.02
N LEU A 17 5.58 8.30 -12.21
CA LEU A 17 6.17 7.75 -10.98
C LEU A 17 7.41 6.93 -11.37
N THR A 18 8.57 7.33 -10.83
CA THR A 18 9.77 6.51 -10.88
C THR A 18 9.58 5.28 -10.00
N ASP A 19 10.28 4.18 -10.30
CA ASP A 19 10.21 2.96 -9.49
C ASP A 19 10.64 3.22 -8.03
N ILE A 20 11.58 4.15 -7.82
CA ILE A 20 12.01 4.62 -6.50
C ILE A 20 10.85 5.31 -5.76
N ALA A 21 10.20 6.28 -6.39
CA ALA A 21 9.08 7.00 -5.78
C ALA A 21 7.89 6.06 -5.50
N LEU A 22 7.62 5.12 -6.42
CA LEU A 22 6.58 4.11 -6.25
C LEU A 22 6.90 3.21 -5.05
N LYS A 23 8.14 2.74 -4.94
CA LYS A 23 8.59 1.90 -3.82
C LYS A 23 8.43 2.62 -2.48
N GLU A 24 8.84 3.88 -2.39
CA GLU A 24 8.68 4.69 -1.16
C GLU A 24 7.20 4.84 -0.75
N ILE A 25 6.31 5.04 -1.72
CA ILE A 25 4.86 5.11 -1.46
C ILE A 25 4.33 3.77 -0.94
N LEU A 26 4.73 2.65 -1.53
CA LEU A 26 4.31 1.33 -1.10
C LEU A 26 4.86 0.96 0.28
N GLU A 27 6.12 1.32 0.59
CA GLU A 27 6.73 1.12 1.91
C GLU A 27 6.04 1.97 2.99
N THR A 28 5.65 3.20 2.65
CA THR A 28 4.86 4.07 3.52
C THR A 28 3.49 3.46 3.81
N ALA A 29 2.79 2.97 2.78
CA ALA A 29 1.51 2.28 2.93
C ALA A 29 1.63 1.00 3.76
N TYR A 30 2.68 0.19 3.52
CA TYR A 30 2.96 -1.03 4.28
C TYR A 30 3.13 -0.74 5.78
N THR A 31 3.87 0.33 6.10
CA THR A 31 4.09 0.77 7.48
C THR A 31 2.78 1.21 8.13
N ALA A 32 2.01 2.06 7.47
CA ALA A 32 0.73 2.54 7.97
C ALA A 32 -0.28 1.39 8.22
N GLU A 33 -0.39 0.44 7.29
CA GLU A 33 -1.25 -0.74 7.42
C GLU A 33 -0.82 -1.62 8.60
N THR A 34 0.49 -1.79 8.82
CA THR A 34 1.03 -2.56 9.94
C THR A 34 0.74 -1.89 11.29
N GLU A 35 0.84 -0.57 11.37
CA GLU A 35 0.51 0.20 12.57
C GLU A 35 -1.00 0.15 12.89
N LEU A 36 -1.84 0.28 11.87
CA LEU A 36 -3.30 0.17 12.01
C LEU A 36 -3.70 -1.22 12.50
N MET A 37 -3.11 -2.27 11.93
CA MET A 37 -3.32 -3.65 12.38
C MET A 37 -3.05 -3.80 13.88
N ARG A 38 -1.88 -3.34 14.34
CA ARG A 38 -1.49 -3.41 15.76
C ARG A 38 -2.45 -2.60 16.64
N ARG A 39 -2.83 -1.39 16.21
CA ARG A 39 -3.79 -0.56 16.95
C ARG A 39 -5.14 -1.24 17.10
N TYR A 40 -5.67 -1.84 16.04
CA TYR A 40 -6.95 -2.53 16.11
C TYR A 40 -6.90 -3.77 17.00
N LEU A 41 -5.83 -4.57 16.94
CA LEU A 41 -5.66 -5.72 17.85
C LEU A 41 -5.63 -5.28 19.32
N ILE A 42 -4.76 -4.33 19.67
CA ILE A 42 -4.64 -3.81 21.05
C ILE A 42 -5.96 -3.20 21.52
N THR A 43 -6.66 -2.47 20.65
CA THR A 43 -7.94 -1.85 21.00
C THR A 43 -9.03 -2.92 21.20
N SER A 44 -9.06 -3.96 20.36
CA SER A 44 -10.01 -5.07 20.47
C SER A 44 -9.85 -5.84 21.79
N GLU A 45 -8.61 -6.00 22.26
CA GLU A 45 -8.31 -6.66 23.53
C GLU A 45 -8.79 -5.86 24.74
N ARG A 46 -8.82 -4.52 24.61
CA ARG A 46 -9.24 -3.60 25.68
C ARG A 46 -10.76 -3.41 25.76
N ILE A 47 -11.51 -3.83 24.75
CA ILE A 47 -12.98 -3.75 24.75
C ILE A 47 -13.54 -5.00 25.41
N SER A 48 -14.27 -4.80 26.51
CA SER A 48 -14.91 -5.89 27.28
C SER A 48 -16.42 -5.91 27.10
N ASP A 49 -17.06 -4.75 26.91
CA ASP A 49 -18.52 -4.62 26.99
C ASP A 49 -19.22 -4.59 25.62
N ASP A 50 -18.44 -4.49 24.52
CA ASP A 50 -18.96 -4.43 23.15
C ASP A 50 -18.31 -5.52 22.29
N HIS A 51 -18.92 -6.71 22.31
CA HIS A 51 -18.46 -7.88 21.55
C HIS A 51 -18.45 -7.62 20.04
N GLU A 52 -19.42 -6.87 19.52
CA GLU A 52 -19.55 -6.61 18.09
C GLU A 52 -18.43 -5.69 17.60
N LEU A 53 -18.12 -4.62 18.35
CA LEU A 53 -16.98 -3.75 18.05
C LEU A 53 -15.65 -4.48 18.18
N LYS A 54 -15.50 -5.34 19.19
CA LYS A 54 -14.31 -6.18 19.34
C LYS A 54 -14.08 -7.07 18.11
N GLU A 55 -15.12 -7.75 17.64
CA GLU A 55 -15.05 -8.58 16.44
C GLU A 55 -14.73 -7.75 15.19
N ARG A 56 -15.36 -6.59 15.03
CA ARG A 56 -15.05 -5.67 13.92
C ARG A 56 -13.59 -5.24 13.89
N LEU A 57 -13.02 -4.88 15.04
CA LEU A 57 -11.61 -4.49 15.13
C LEU A 57 -10.66 -5.65 14.80
N ALA A 58 -10.97 -6.87 15.24
CA ALA A 58 -10.22 -8.05 14.85
C ALA A 58 -10.28 -8.29 13.32
N ASN A 59 -11.46 -8.15 12.72
CA ASN A 59 -11.66 -8.27 11.28
C ASN A 59 -10.89 -7.19 10.50
N PHE A 60 -10.84 -5.95 11.01
CA PHE A 60 -10.02 -4.90 10.42
C PHE A 60 -8.53 -5.26 10.44
N ALA A 61 -8.03 -5.74 11.59
CA ALA A 61 -6.65 -6.19 11.72
C ALA A 61 -6.31 -7.34 10.75
N GLU A 62 -7.19 -8.32 10.60
CA GLU A 62 -7.01 -9.39 9.61
C GLU A 62 -6.97 -8.84 8.18
N GLY A 63 -7.83 -7.87 7.87
CA GLY A 63 -7.81 -7.15 6.60
C GLY A 63 -6.49 -6.42 6.35
N ASN A 64 -5.97 -5.72 7.36
CA ASN A 64 -4.64 -5.10 7.29
C ASN A 64 -3.56 -6.15 7.03
N ALA A 65 -3.58 -7.31 7.71
CA ALA A 65 -2.60 -8.38 7.52
C ALA A 65 -2.58 -8.94 6.09
N LYS A 66 -3.77 -9.07 5.47
CA LYS A 66 -3.88 -9.49 4.06
C LYS A 66 -3.28 -8.43 3.12
N ARG A 67 -3.57 -7.15 3.36
CA ARG A 67 -3.05 -6.04 2.54
C ARG A 67 -1.55 -5.83 2.70
N THR A 68 -1.00 -5.95 3.92
CA THR A 68 0.46 -5.85 4.14
C THR A 68 1.21 -6.95 3.40
N LYS A 69 0.69 -8.19 3.39
CA LYS A 69 1.28 -9.27 2.59
C LYS A 69 1.23 -8.98 1.09
N GLN A 70 0.13 -8.42 0.58
CA GLN A 70 0.04 -8.02 -0.82
C GLN A 70 1.02 -6.89 -1.16
N LEU A 71 1.10 -5.85 -0.31
CA LEU A 71 2.05 -4.75 -0.48
C LEU A 71 3.50 -5.24 -0.46
N GLN A 72 3.84 -6.13 0.46
CA GLN A 72 5.17 -6.72 0.51
C GLN A 72 5.52 -7.43 -0.80
N ASN A 73 4.61 -8.25 -1.32
CA ASN A 73 4.82 -8.94 -2.60
C ASN A 73 5.02 -7.95 -3.77
N GLU A 74 4.34 -6.81 -3.77
CA GLU A 74 4.52 -5.79 -4.83
C GLU A 74 5.85 -5.04 -4.67
N ILE A 75 6.24 -4.69 -3.43
CA ILE A 75 7.55 -4.08 -3.14
C ILE A 75 8.69 -5.02 -3.60
N GLU A 76 8.54 -6.33 -3.37
CA GLU A 76 9.50 -7.35 -3.79
C GLU A 76 9.62 -7.48 -5.33
N LYS A 77 8.63 -7.02 -6.10
CA LYS A 77 8.73 -6.99 -7.58
C LYS A 77 9.42 -5.75 -8.12
N LEU A 78 9.58 -4.70 -7.31
CA LEU A 78 10.27 -3.45 -7.68
C LEU A 78 11.78 -3.51 -7.38
N HIS A 79 12.34 -4.72 -7.27
CA HIS A 79 13.75 -4.98 -7.00
C HIS A 79 14.64 -4.87 -8.25
#